data_AF-A0A8H8RCZ3-F1
#
_entry.id   AF-A0A8H8RCZ3-F1
#
_cell.length_a   1.000
_cell.length_b   1.000
_cell.length_c   1.000
_cell.angle_alpha   90.00
_cell.angle_beta   90.00
_cell.angle_gamma   90.00
#
_symmetry.space_group_name_H-M   'P 1'
#
loop_
_entity.id
_entity.type
_entity.pdbx_description
1 polymer ?
#
loop_
_entity_poly.entity_id
_entity_poly.type
_entity_poly.pdbx_seq_one_letter_code
_entity_poly.pdbx_strand_id
1 'polypeptide(L)'
;SAGAGPALEYAIYSFTSTRSASVTLLLSLCANINGPAAPMEYGIAFNGEVPQVRQFVHESTSTSTSTSTMPSGWYQAVADGVWGASGNITTTVHDLTVTGRHTLRVWLVQPGVVLQKIVVDFGGGGVRESYLGPPESFRAGVDVVGGYDGTNFAGVDVSDVL
;
A
#
# COMPACT_ATOMS: atom_id res chain seq x y z
N SER A 1 7.78 2.42 16.14
CA SER A 1 7.62 0.98 15.88
C SER A 1 6.17 0.69 15.52
N ALA A 2 5.92 -0.38 14.77
CA ALA A 2 4.55 -0.84 14.50
C ALA A 2 3.82 -1.17 15.82
N GLY A 3 2.54 -0.79 15.93
CA GLY A 3 1.70 -1.06 17.11
C GLY A 3 1.84 -0.07 18.28
N ALA A 4 2.90 0.74 18.34
CA ALA A 4 3.10 1.73 19.42
C ALA A 4 3.44 3.15 18.93
N GLY A 5 3.78 3.32 17.65
CA GLY A 5 4.06 4.61 17.03
C GLY A 5 2.84 5.26 16.38
N PRO A 6 3.01 6.45 15.77
CA PRO A 6 1.96 7.10 14.98
C PRO A 6 1.50 6.19 13.83
N ALA A 7 0.20 6.20 13.55
CA ALA A 7 -0.41 5.36 12.54
C ALA A 7 -1.41 6.16 11.70
N LEU A 8 -1.52 5.79 10.43
CA LEU A 8 -2.65 6.15 9.59
C LEU A 8 -3.77 5.14 9.83
N GLU A 9 -5.01 5.61 9.97
CA GLU A 9 -6.18 4.76 10.16
C GLU A 9 -7.18 4.96 9.03
N TYR A 10 -7.62 3.87 8.43
CA TYR A 10 -8.58 3.86 7.33
C TYR A 10 -9.78 3.00 7.69
N ALA A 11 -10.99 3.56 7.59
CA ALA A 11 -12.21 2.79 7.70
C ALA A 11 -12.51 2.11 6.35
N ILE A 12 -12.57 0.78 6.34
CA ILE A 12 -12.83 -0.03 5.15
C ILE A 12 -14.11 -0.84 5.37
N TYR A 13 -15.01 -0.86 4.39
CA TYR A 13 -16.23 -1.66 4.44
C TYR A 13 -16.13 -2.81 3.45
N SER A 14 -16.14 -4.03 3.96
CA SER A 14 -16.08 -5.26 3.16
C SER A 14 -17.47 -5.88 3.00
N PHE A 15 -17.75 -6.41 1.80
CA PHE A 15 -18.98 -7.16 1.51
C PHE A 15 -18.69 -8.62 1.17
N THR A 16 -17.42 -8.95 0.93
CA THR A 16 -16.94 -10.30 0.60
C THR A 16 -16.17 -10.85 1.79
N SER A 17 -16.53 -12.05 2.24
CA SER A 17 -15.83 -12.79 3.30
C SER A 17 -14.67 -13.58 2.70
N THR A 18 -13.46 -13.43 3.24
CA THR A 18 -12.28 -14.21 2.80
C THR A 18 -11.27 -14.39 3.93
N ARG A 19 -10.57 -15.54 3.96
CA ARG A 19 -9.47 -15.77 4.92
C ARG A 19 -8.13 -15.19 4.45
N SER A 20 -8.07 -14.74 3.20
CA SER A 20 -6.82 -14.42 2.51
C SER A 20 -6.97 -13.15 1.67
N ALA A 21 -7.44 -12.07 2.30
CA ALA A 21 -7.46 -10.76 1.67
C ALA A 21 -6.03 -10.26 1.53
N SER A 22 -5.61 -9.91 0.31
CA SER A 22 -4.28 -9.36 0.05
C SER A 22 -4.34 -7.84 0.13
N VAL A 23 -3.43 -7.23 0.86
CA VAL A 23 -3.27 -5.77 0.92
C VAL A 23 -1.91 -5.41 0.35
N THR A 24 -1.90 -4.61 -0.70
CA THR A 24 -0.69 -4.11 -1.34
C THR A 24 -0.58 -2.61 -1.08
N LEU A 25 0.56 -2.18 -0.54
CA LEU A 25 0.89 -0.77 -0.40
C LEU A 25 1.74 -0.31 -1.57
N LEU A 26 1.35 0.77 -2.24
CA LEU A 26 2.22 1.49 -3.16
C LEU A 26 2.98 2.54 -2.36
N LEU A 27 4.28 2.31 -2.21
CA LEU A 27 5.19 3.15 -1.45
C LEU A 27 6.10 3.89 -2.41
N SER A 28 6.37 5.18 -2.15
CA SER A 28 7.27 5.96 -3.00
C SER A 28 8.62 5.26 -3.17
N LEU A 29 9.20 5.36 -4.36
CA LEU A 29 10.53 4.84 -4.63
C LEU A 29 11.55 5.43 -3.65
N CYS A 30 12.22 4.56 -2.91
CA CYS A 30 13.31 4.90 -2.00
C CYS A 30 14.36 3.78 -1.94
N ALA A 31 15.58 4.13 -1.52
CA ALA A 31 16.65 3.18 -1.21
C ALA A 31 16.69 2.85 0.29
N ASN A 32 17.49 1.85 0.69
CA ASN A 32 17.72 1.59 2.11
C ASN A 32 18.75 2.59 2.69
N ILE A 33 18.26 3.78 3.06
CA ILE A 33 19.12 4.93 3.43
C ILE A 33 19.59 4.94 4.88
N ASN A 34 18.95 4.16 5.77
CA ASN A 34 19.25 4.15 7.21
C ASN A 34 20.24 3.03 7.60
N GLY A 35 20.76 2.30 6.60
CA GLY A 35 21.68 1.19 6.80
C GLY A 35 21.00 -0.11 7.27
N PRO A 36 21.77 -1.20 7.40
CA PRO A 36 21.23 -2.54 7.66
C PRO A 36 20.61 -2.70 9.06
N ALA A 37 20.94 -1.82 10.01
CA ALA A 37 20.38 -1.85 11.36
C ALA A 37 18.96 -1.24 11.45
N ALA A 38 18.53 -0.51 10.41
CA ALA A 38 17.24 0.16 10.36
C ALA A 38 16.66 0.12 8.94
N PRO A 39 16.35 -1.09 8.41
CA PRO A 39 15.87 -1.24 7.05
C PRO A 39 14.53 -0.53 6.81
N MET A 40 14.23 -0.19 5.56
CA MET A 40 12.95 0.42 5.19
C MET A 40 11.80 -0.55 5.43
N GLU A 41 11.00 -0.24 6.46
CA GLU A 41 9.91 -1.09 6.94
C GLU A 41 8.60 -0.31 7.07
N TYR A 42 7.49 -1.02 6.85
CA TYR A 42 6.17 -0.59 7.27
C TYR A 42 5.53 -1.66 8.17
N GLY A 43 4.61 -1.21 9.02
CA GLY A 43 3.71 -2.06 9.78
C GLY A 43 2.31 -1.94 9.24
N ILE A 44 1.54 -3.03 9.25
CA ILE A 44 0.13 -3.02 8.83
C ILE A 44 -0.69 -3.98 9.68
N ALA A 45 -1.91 -3.57 10.04
CA ALA A 45 -2.83 -4.38 10.83
C ALA A 45 -4.30 -4.02 10.55
N PHE A 46 -5.16 -5.02 10.44
CA PHE A 46 -6.61 -4.84 10.57
C PHE A 46 -7.08 -5.02 12.01
N ASN A 47 -7.95 -4.10 12.43
CA ASN A 47 -8.66 -4.14 13.69
C ASN A 47 -7.68 -4.22 14.88
N GLY A 48 -7.72 -5.33 15.63
CA GLY A 48 -6.84 -5.61 16.76
C GLY A 48 -5.83 -6.72 16.50
N GLU A 49 -5.58 -7.09 15.25
CA GLU A 49 -4.57 -8.12 14.96
C GLU A 49 -3.15 -7.66 15.34
N VAL A 50 -2.25 -8.63 15.51
CA VAL A 50 -0.83 -8.34 15.71
C VAL A 50 -0.27 -7.72 14.42
N PRO A 51 0.35 -6.52 14.46
CA PRO A 51 0.85 -5.89 13.25
C PRO A 51 1.87 -6.75 12.50
N GLN A 52 1.65 -6.91 11.20
CA GLN A 52 2.65 -7.47 10.31
C GLN A 52 3.66 -6.38 9.96
N VAL A 53 4.95 -6.65 10.17
CA VAL A 53 6.05 -5.77 9.77
C VAL A 53 6.70 -6.35 8.51
N ARG A 54 6.97 -5.48 7.54
CA ARG A 54 7.57 -5.85 6.25
C ARG A 54 8.66 -4.87 5.87
N GLN A 55 9.86 -5.40 5.66
CA GLN A 55 10.91 -4.73 4.92
C GLN A 55 10.58 -4.81 3.43
N PHE A 56 10.56 -3.67 2.74
CA PHE A 56 10.22 -3.61 1.31
C PHE A 56 11.37 -3.19 0.40
N VAL A 57 12.47 -2.69 0.98
CA VAL A 57 13.74 -2.50 0.26
C VAL A 57 14.73 -3.53 0.80
N HIS A 58 14.99 -4.57 0.02
CA HIS A 58 15.91 -5.64 0.42
C HIS A 58 17.36 -5.17 0.37
N GLU A 59 18.26 -5.90 1.05
CA GLU A 59 19.69 -5.69 0.92
C GLU A 59 20.19 -6.12 -0.48
N SER A 60 21.24 -5.45 -0.97
CA SER A 60 21.94 -5.91 -2.17
C SER A 60 22.63 -7.24 -1.87
N THR A 61 22.49 -8.20 -2.78
CA THR A 61 23.19 -9.49 -2.68
C THR A 61 24.60 -9.45 -3.25
N SER A 62 25.10 -8.30 -3.73
CA SER A 62 26.44 -8.21 -4.31
C SER A 62 27.51 -8.19 -3.22
N THR A 63 28.31 -9.25 -3.16
CA THR A 63 29.57 -9.29 -2.40
C THR A 63 30.78 -8.87 -3.24
N SER A 64 30.55 -8.39 -4.48
CA SER A 64 31.58 -8.04 -5.46
C SER A 64 31.65 -6.53 -5.67
N THR A 65 32.85 -5.96 -5.51
CA THR A 65 33.15 -4.55 -5.75
C THR A 65 33.07 -4.12 -7.22
N SER A 66 32.79 -5.04 -8.15
CA SER A 66 32.96 -4.83 -9.59
C SER A 66 31.65 -4.77 -10.39
N THR A 67 30.52 -5.12 -9.78
CA THR A 67 29.18 -4.96 -10.38
C THR A 67 28.19 -4.55 -9.28
N SER A 68 27.66 -3.33 -9.41
CA SER A 68 26.63 -2.79 -8.53
C SER A 68 25.29 -3.49 -8.81
N THR A 69 25.12 -4.71 -8.31
CA THR A 69 23.81 -5.39 -8.36
C THR A 69 22.88 -4.70 -7.37
N MET A 70 21.78 -4.16 -7.86
CA MET A 70 20.77 -3.53 -7.02
C MET A 70 19.92 -4.59 -6.28
N PRO A 71 19.24 -4.21 -5.19
CA PRO A 71 18.33 -5.13 -4.48
C PRO A 71 17.28 -5.77 -5.39
N SER A 72 16.77 -6.93 -4.95
CA SER A 72 15.64 -7.58 -5.63
C SER A 72 14.47 -6.60 -5.81
N GLY A 73 13.89 -6.57 -7.00
CA GLY A 73 12.78 -5.67 -7.34
C GLY A 73 13.17 -4.22 -7.62
N TRP A 74 14.43 -3.82 -7.43
CA TRP A 74 14.87 -2.43 -7.62
C TRP A 74 14.59 -1.88 -9.01
N TYR A 75 15.01 -2.59 -10.06
CA TYR A 75 14.87 -2.09 -11.44
C TYR A 75 13.40 -1.91 -11.83
N GLN A 76 12.52 -2.81 -11.38
CA GLN A 76 11.08 -2.70 -11.57
C GLN A 76 10.50 -1.52 -10.78
N ALA A 77 10.84 -1.37 -9.49
CA ALA A 77 10.37 -0.24 -8.70
C ALA A 77 10.82 1.11 -9.26
N VAL A 78 12.02 1.19 -9.85
CA VAL A 78 12.50 2.37 -10.57
C VAL A 78 11.67 2.63 -11.82
N ALA A 79 11.37 1.60 -12.62
CA ALA A 79 10.57 1.72 -13.83
C ALA A 79 9.10 2.11 -13.55
N ASP A 80 8.54 1.61 -12.45
CA ASP A 80 7.17 1.90 -12.01
C ASP A 80 7.07 3.21 -11.21
N GLY A 81 8.21 3.74 -10.72
CA GLY A 81 8.27 4.92 -9.85
C GLY A 81 7.80 4.68 -8.41
N VAL A 82 7.44 3.45 -8.05
CA VAL A 82 6.96 3.05 -6.72
C VAL A 82 7.37 1.61 -6.41
N TRP A 83 7.50 1.31 -5.12
CA TRP A 83 7.49 -0.07 -4.62
C TRP A 83 6.05 -0.59 -4.54
N GLY A 84 5.80 -1.81 -5.03
CA GLY A 84 4.51 -2.49 -4.87
C GLY A 84 3.54 -2.39 -6.04
N ALA A 85 3.85 -1.65 -7.11
CA ALA A 85 3.06 -1.69 -8.35
C ALA A 85 3.21 -3.04 -9.07
N SER A 86 4.46 -3.54 -9.13
CA SER A 86 4.79 -4.87 -9.65
C SER A 86 5.20 -5.84 -8.53
N GLY A 87 4.77 -7.10 -8.65
CA GLY A 87 5.10 -8.14 -7.67
C GLY A 87 4.33 -8.01 -6.37
N ASN A 88 4.85 -8.62 -5.29
CA ASN A 88 4.17 -8.73 -4.00
C ASN A 88 5.05 -8.31 -2.80
N ILE A 89 6.11 -7.54 -3.05
CA ILE A 89 7.11 -7.18 -2.02
C ILE A 89 6.51 -6.32 -0.90
N THR A 90 5.46 -5.55 -1.21
CA THR A 90 4.69 -4.74 -0.25
C THR A 90 3.33 -5.37 0.09
N THR A 91 3.11 -6.64 -0.23
CA THR A 91 1.82 -7.31 -0.01
C THR A 91 1.80 -8.08 1.32
N THR A 92 0.75 -7.89 2.09
CA THR A 92 0.40 -8.68 3.27
C THR A 92 -0.93 -9.40 3.08
N VAL A 93 -1.17 -10.44 3.87
CA VAL A 93 -2.40 -11.25 3.79
C VAL A 93 -3.10 -11.21 5.14
N HIS A 94 -4.41 -11.01 5.13
CA HIS A 94 -5.23 -10.81 6.32
C HIS A 94 -6.51 -11.66 6.28
N ASP A 95 -6.98 -12.13 7.44
CA ASP A 95 -8.27 -12.80 7.59
C ASP A 95 -9.37 -11.75 7.77
N LEU A 96 -10.22 -11.61 6.73
CA LEU A 96 -11.39 -10.73 6.72
C LEU A 96 -12.66 -11.57 6.48
N THR A 97 -12.84 -12.61 7.31
CA THR A 97 -14.02 -13.49 7.23
C THR A 97 -15.30 -12.83 7.74
N VAL A 98 -15.18 -11.83 8.62
CA VAL A 98 -16.33 -11.02 9.07
C VAL A 98 -16.52 -9.88 8.07
N THR A 99 -17.71 -9.77 7.48
CA THR A 99 -18.03 -8.65 6.58
C THR A 99 -18.44 -7.41 7.36
N GLY A 100 -18.34 -6.23 6.74
CA GLY A 100 -18.72 -4.94 7.30
C GLY A 100 -17.52 -4.05 7.58
N ARG A 101 -17.60 -3.27 8.66
CA ARG A 101 -16.59 -2.24 8.96
C ARG A 101 -15.33 -2.85 9.56
N HIS A 102 -14.19 -2.51 8.97
CA HIS A 102 -12.86 -2.77 9.49
C HIS A 102 -12.08 -1.47 9.66
N THR A 103 -11.08 -1.49 10.53
CA THR A 103 -10.09 -0.41 10.65
C THR A 103 -8.75 -0.95 10.18
N LEU A 104 -8.21 -0.41 9.10
CA LEU A 104 -6.84 -0.68 8.67
C LEU A 104 -5.91 0.35 9.31
N ARG A 105 -4.88 -0.12 9.99
CA ARG A 105 -3.81 0.69 10.55
C ARG A 105 -2.53 0.46 9.78
N VAL A 106 -1.86 1.55 9.38
CA VAL A 106 -0.56 1.53 8.70
C VAL A 106 0.43 2.38 9.50
N TRP A 107 1.57 1.79 9.85
CA TRP A 107 2.69 2.46 10.52
C TRP A 107 3.85 2.61 9.55
N LEU A 108 4.28 3.84 9.30
CA LEU A 108 5.49 4.13 8.55
C LEU A 108 6.65 4.09 9.54
N VAL A 109 7.30 2.93 9.66
CA VAL A 109 8.18 2.63 10.81
C VAL A 109 9.44 3.48 10.77
N GLN A 110 10.03 3.63 9.58
CA GLN A 110 11.26 4.39 9.38
C GLN A 110 11.05 5.71 8.64
N PRO A 111 11.90 6.73 8.93
CA PRO A 111 11.96 7.95 8.12
C PRO A 111 12.23 7.62 6.65
N GLY A 112 11.54 8.31 5.74
CA GLY A 112 11.68 8.13 4.30
C GLY A 112 10.66 7.18 3.68
N VAL A 113 9.90 6.43 4.47
CA VAL A 113 8.76 5.64 3.97
C VAL A 113 7.58 6.58 3.71
N VAL A 114 7.10 6.61 2.46
CA VAL A 114 5.96 7.45 2.04
C VAL A 114 4.92 6.57 1.37
N LEU A 115 3.70 6.58 1.91
CA LEU A 115 2.55 5.85 1.37
C LEU A 115 1.84 6.69 0.30
N GLN A 116 1.58 6.09 -0.86
CA GLN A 116 0.82 6.73 -1.94
C GLN A 116 -0.58 6.13 -2.13
N LYS A 117 -0.69 4.80 -2.12
CA LYS A 117 -1.96 4.09 -2.34
C LYS A 117 -2.02 2.77 -1.56
N ILE A 118 -3.22 2.40 -1.15
CA ILE A 118 -3.54 1.09 -0.57
C ILE A 118 -4.50 0.38 -1.52
N VAL A 119 -4.19 -0.85 -1.91
CA VAL A 119 -5.08 -1.71 -2.68
C VAL A 119 -5.41 -2.94 -1.83
N VAL A 120 -6.71 -3.21 -1.65
CA VAL A 120 -7.19 -4.39 -0.92
C VAL A 120 -7.91 -5.30 -1.90
N ASP A 121 -7.37 -6.50 -2.10
CA ASP A 121 -7.96 -7.55 -2.93
C ASP A 121 -8.60 -8.63 -2.05
N PHE A 122 -9.92 -8.77 -2.19
CA PHE A 122 -10.72 -9.80 -1.53
C PHE A 122 -10.81 -11.11 -2.35
N GLY A 123 -10.12 -11.19 -3.49
CA GLY A 123 -10.17 -12.29 -4.44
C GLY A 123 -11.30 -12.13 -5.48
N GLY A 124 -11.58 -13.20 -6.21
CA GLY A 124 -12.68 -13.23 -7.20
C GLY A 124 -12.44 -12.42 -8.47
N GLY A 125 -11.20 -11.95 -8.71
CA GLY A 125 -10.82 -11.22 -9.93
C GLY A 125 -11.26 -9.74 -9.97
N GLY A 126 -11.55 -9.17 -8.80
CA GLY A 126 -11.95 -7.76 -8.65
C GLY A 126 -10.79 -6.78 -8.88
N VAL A 127 -9.57 -7.13 -8.44
CA VAL A 127 -8.36 -6.38 -8.77
C VAL A 127 -7.73 -6.99 -10.03
N ARG A 128 -7.63 -6.19 -11.09
CA ARG A 128 -7.05 -6.59 -12.37
C ARG A 128 -5.78 -5.79 -12.64
N GLU A 129 -4.91 -6.35 -13.47
CA GLU A 129 -3.69 -5.68 -13.90
C GLU A 129 -4.01 -4.32 -14.52
N SER A 130 -3.40 -3.29 -13.97
CA SER A 130 -3.52 -1.90 -14.41
C SER A 130 -2.32 -1.12 -13.88
N TYR A 131 -1.76 -0.23 -14.69
CA TYR A 131 -0.49 0.44 -14.36
C TYR A 131 -0.58 1.29 -13.08
N LEU A 132 -1.66 2.05 -12.90
CA LEU A 132 -1.87 2.90 -11.72
C LEU A 132 -2.70 2.21 -10.62
N GLY A 133 -3.01 0.92 -10.79
CA GLY A 133 -3.98 0.20 -9.98
C GLY A 133 -5.43 0.69 -10.19
N PRO A 134 -6.39 0.15 -9.42
CA PRO A 134 -7.78 0.60 -9.49
C PRO A 134 -7.94 2.07 -9.06
N PRO A 135 -8.98 2.76 -9.54
CA PRO A 135 -9.35 4.07 -9.03
C PRO A 135 -9.72 4.01 -7.54
N GLU A 136 -9.81 5.17 -6.89
CA GLU A 136 -10.26 5.27 -5.51
C GLU A 136 -11.65 4.64 -5.35
N SER A 137 -11.85 3.92 -4.24
CA SER A 137 -13.13 3.29 -3.93
C SER A 137 -14.11 4.32 -3.37
N PHE A 138 -15.40 4.06 -3.55
CA PHE A 138 -16.48 4.89 -3.02
C PHE A 138 -16.34 5.10 -1.49
N ARG A 139 -16.41 6.35 -1.06
CA ARG A 139 -16.31 6.77 0.34
C ARG A 139 -17.70 6.95 0.95
N ALA A 140 -18.08 6.00 1.80
CA ALA A 140 -19.36 6.05 2.50
C ALA A 140 -19.51 7.35 3.32
N GLY A 141 -20.59 8.09 3.07
CA GLY A 141 -20.88 9.37 3.73
C GLY A 141 -20.19 10.59 3.13
N VAL A 142 -19.37 10.41 2.10
CA VAL A 142 -18.76 11.50 1.31
C VAL A 142 -19.33 11.49 -0.10
N ASP A 143 -19.25 10.34 -0.77
CA ASP A 143 -19.68 10.19 -2.15
C ASP A 143 -21.20 9.86 -2.21
N VAL A 144 -21.86 10.24 -3.31
CA VAL A 144 -23.30 10.01 -3.52
C VAL A 144 -23.51 9.09 -4.72
N VAL A 145 -24.28 8.01 -4.53
CA VAL A 145 -24.58 7.05 -5.60
C VAL A 145 -25.34 7.74 -6.73
N GLY A 146 -24.79 7.71 -7.94
CA GLY A 146 -25.39 8.33 -9.13
C GLY A 146 -25.21 9.86 -9.19
N GLY A 147 -24.51 10.46 -8.23
CA GLY A 147 -24.08 11.86 -8.30
C GLY A 147 -22.69 11.95 -8.92
N TYR A 148 -22.55 12.70 -10.02
CA TYR A 148 -21.26 13.24 -10.43
C TYR A 148 -21.33 14.74 -10.18
N ASP A 149 -20.56 15.22 -9.22
CA ASP A 149 -20.53 16.63 -8.81
C ASP A 149 -19.65 17.49 -9.72
N GLY A 150 -19.05 16.90 -10.76
CA GLY A 150 -18.16 17.62 -11.67
C GLY A 150 -16.73 17.73 -11.16
N THR A 151 -16.38 17.13 -10.02
CA THR A 151 -15.07 17.33 -9.39
C THR A 151 -14.07 16.20 -9.68
N ASN A 152 -12.78 16.52 -9.57
CA ASN A 152 -11.68 15.58 -9.64
C ASN A 152 -11.42 14.90 -8.28
N PHE A 153 -10.39 14.05 -8.19
CA PHE A 153 -10.02 13.34 -6.96
C PHE A 153 -9.68 14.25 -5.77
N ALA A 154 -9.37 15.53 -6.01
CA ALA A 154 -9.10 16.53 -4.98
C ALA A 154 -10.36 17.33 -4.59
N GLY A 155 -11.53 17.01 -5.16
CA GLY A 155 -12.77 17.77 -4.98
C GLY A 155 -12.77 19.12 -5.70
N VAL A 156 -11.90 19.30 -6.71
CA VAL A 156 -11.85 20.52 -7.55
C VAL A 156 -12.67 20.29 -8.80
N ASP A 157 -13.53 21.25 -9.17
CA ASP A 157 -14.30 21.19 -10.41
C ASP A 157 -13.39 20.93 -11.62
N VAL A 158 -13.77 19.95 -12.44
CA VAL A 158 -12.98 19.55 -13.62
C VAL A 158 -12.89 20.68 -14.63
N SER A 159 -13.84 21.62 -14.64
CA SER A 159 -13.77 22.85 -15.44
C SER A 159 -12.65 23.80 -15.01
N ASP A 160 -12.19 23.72 -13.77
CA ASP A 160 -11.18 24.65 -13.22
C ASP A 160 -9.74 24.17 -13.49
N VAL A 161 -9.60 23.00 -14.10
CA VAL A 161 -8.32 22.33 -14.39
C VAL A 161 -8.16 21.99 -15.89
N LEU A 162 -9.12 22.39 -16.72
CA LEU A 162 -9.08 22.34 -18.19
C LEU A 162 -8.87 23.74 -18.76
#